data_AF-A0A7J7J5J3-F1
#
_entry.id   AF-A0A7J7J5J3-F1
#
_cell.length_a   1.000
_cell.length_b   1.000
_cell.length_c   1.000
_cell.angle_alpha   90.00
_cell.angle_beta   90.00
_cell.angle_gamma   90.00
#
_symmetry.space_group_name_H-M   'P 1'
#
loop_
_entity.id
_entity.type
_entity.pdbx_description
1 polymer ?
#
loop_
_entity_poly.entity_id
_entity_poly.type
_entity_poly.pdbx_seq_one_letter_code
_entity_poly.pdbx_strand_id
1 'polypeptide(L)'
;MSLNANLNVCRRRVQNVLKDKMKRYLALMGSWFRGKMSKEEFDSEARLLFTDNTVRVHNEFLLAMLNRCQSISTTLGSRDLNSRLPAKLDIKSPPPNSS
;
A
#
# COMPACT_ATOMS: atom_id res chain seq x y z
N MET A 1 9.20 -8.94 -16.56
CA MET A 1 7.74 -8.74 -16.75
C MET A 1 7.30 -7.61 -15.83
N SER A 2 6.80 -6.52 -16.39
CA SER A 2 6.80 -5.19 -15.74
C SER A 2 5.83 -5.07 -14.56
N LEU A 3 6.35 -4.44 -13.50
CA LEU A 3 5.84 -4.28 -12.14
C LEU A 3 4.68 -3.26 -11.99
N ASN A 4 3.91 -3.03 -13.06
CA ASN A 4 2.85 -2.01 -13.10
C ASN A 4 1.53 -2.64 -13.57
N ALA A 5 1.03 -3.61 -12.80
CA ALA A 5 -0.30 -4.15 -13.03
C ALA A 5 -1.33 -2.99 -12.92
N ASN A 6 -1.90 -2.60 -14.04
CA ASN A 6 -2.87 -1.50 -14.09
C ASN A 6 -4.10 -1.89 -13.27
N LEU A 7 -4.29 -1.22 -12.13
CA LEU A 7 -5.37 -1.49 -11.17
C LEU A 7 -6.75 -1.54 -11.85
N ASN A 8 -6.99 -0.68 -12.85
CA ASN A 8 -8.25 -0.67 -13.59
C ASN A 8 -8.47 -1.93 -14.42
N VAL A 9 -7.41 -2.52 -14.97
CA VAL A 9 -7.47 -3.78 -15.71
C VAL A 9 -7.74 -4.94 -14.76
N CYS A 10 -7.01 -5.03 -13.66
CA CYS A 10 -7.21 -6.08 -12.66
C CYS A 10 -8.61 -6.00 -12.04
N ARG A 11 -9.12 -4.78 -11.76
CA ARG A 11 -10.49 -4.56 -11.28
C ARG A 11 -11.53 -5.11 -12.26
N ARG A 12 -11.38 -4.82 -13.56
CA ARG A 12 -12.30 -5.35 -14.58
C ARG A 12 -12.24 -6.88 -14.67
N ARG A 13 -11.06 -7.49 -14.54
CA ARG A 13 -10.92 -8.96 -14.51
C ARG A 13 -11.64 -9.57 -13.31
N VAL A 14 -11.48 -8.99 -12.12
CA VAL A 14 -12.20 -9.42 -10.91
C VAL A 14 -13.71 -9.29 -11.09
N GLN A 15 -14.20 -8.17 -11.65
CA GLN A 15 -15.62 -7.99 -11.96
C GLN A 15 -16.15 -9.05 -12.93
N ASN A 16 -15.39 -9.37 -13.98
CA ASN A 16 -15.79 -10.37 -14.97
C ASN A 16 -15.84 -11.79 -14.39
N VAL A 17 -14.93 -12.11 -13.47
CA VAL A 17 -14.88 -13.41 -12.78
C VAL A 17 -16.02 -13.55 -11.78
N LEU A 18 -16.20 -12.53 -10.92
CA LEU A 18 -17.14 -12.61 -9.81
C LEU A 18 -18.59 -12.36 -10.21
N LYS A 19 -18.82 -11.55 -11.25
CA LYS A 19 -20.16 -11.15 -11.74
C LYS A 19 -21.07 -10.75 -10.57
N ASP A 20 -22.07 -11.56 -10.25
CA ASP A 20 -23.05 -11.33 -9.19
C ASP A 20 -22.43 -11.31 -7.78
N LYS A 21 -21.31 -12.01 -7.58
CA LYS A 21 -20.57 -12.06 -6.30
C LYS A 21 -19.74 -10.80 -6.04
N MET A 22 -19.66 -9.87 -7.00
CA MET A 22 -18.84 -8.65 -6.87
C MET A 22 -19.26 -7.79 -5.68
N LYS A 23 -20.57 -7.67 -5.39
CA LYS A 23 -21.05 -6.88 -4.23
C LYS A 23 -20.53 -7.44 -2.91
N ARG A 24 -20.56 -8.77 -2.74
CA ARG A 24 -20.04 -9.44 -1.53
C ARG A 24 -18.53 -9.23 -1.41
N TYR A 25 -17.80 -9.37 -2.51
CA TYR A 25 -16.36 -9.13 -2.52
C TYR A 25 -15.99 -7.70 -2.13
N LEU A 26 -16.72 -6.70 -2.64
CA LEU A 26 -16.52 -5.29 -2.26
C LEU A 26 -16.81 -5.03 -0.77
N ALA A 27 -17.80 -5.71 -0.19
CA ALA A 27 -18.08 -5.62 1.23
C ALA A 27 -16.94 -6.19 2.08
N LEU A 28 -16.42 -7.37 1.72
CA LEU A 28 -15.25 -7.99 2.39
C LEU A 28 -14.02 -7.08 2.30
N MET A 29 -13.73 -6.57 1.10
CA MET A 29 -12.70 -5.57 0.84
C MET A 29 -12.85 -4.34 1.75
N GLY A 30 -14.06 -3.77 1.82
CA GLY A 30 -14.33 -2.61 2.65
C GLY A 30 -14.14 -2.87 4.14
N SER A 31 -14.48 -4.08 4.62
CA SER A 31 -14.24 -4.48 6.02
C SER A 31 -12.75 -4.66 6.31
N TRP A 32 -12.01 -5.31 5.41
CA TRP A 32 -10.56 -5.48 5.53
C TRP A 32 -9.81 -4.15 5.53
N PHE A 33 -10.12 -3.24 4.60
CA PHE A 33 -9.51 -1.89 4.54
C PHE A 33 -9.85 -1.01 5.75
N ARG A 34 -10.97 -1.26 6.43
CA ARG A 34 -11.36 -0.54 7.67
C ARG A 34 -10.81 -1.21 8.93
N GLY A 35 -10.01 -2.28 8.81
CA GLY A 35 -9.47 -3.01 9.94
C GLY A 35 -10.52 -3.78 10.76
N LYS A 36 -11.72 -4.02 10.20
CA LYS A 36 -12.79 -4.79 10.86
C LYS A 36 -12.64 -6.30 10.73
N MET A 37 -11.65 -6.73 9.96
CA MET A 37 -11.41 -8.12 9.55
C MET A 37 -9.91 -8.29 9.36
N SER A 38 -9.35 -9.40 9.83
CA SER A 38 -7.94 -9.75 9.60
C SER A 38 -7.66 -10.13 8.16
N LYS A 39 -6.37 -10.23 7.80
CA LYS A 39 -5.97 -10.69 6.46
C LYS A 39 -6.39 -12.14 6.24
N GLU A 40 -6.28 -12.98 7.27
CA GLU A 40 -6.54 -14.43 7.22
C GLU A 40 -8.04 -14.69 7.02
N GLU A 41 -8.88 -13.96 7.74
CA GLU A 41 -10.33 -14.02 7.55
C GLU A 41 -10.71 -13.53 6.14
N PHE A 42 -10.13 -12.41 5.70
CA PHE A 42 -10.38 -11.87 4.35
C PHE A 42 -10.00 -12.87 3.26
N ASP A 43 -8.81 -13.47 3.38
CA ASP A 43 -8.30 -14.45 2.43
C ASP A 43 -9.20 -15.69 2.37
N SER A 44 -9.67 -16.17 3.53
CA SER A 44 -10.57 -17.31 3.63
C SER A 44 -11.92 -17.03 2.94
N GLU A 45 -12.56 -15.91 3.26
CA GLU A 45 -13.84 -15.51 2.64
C GLU A 45 -13.69 -15.19 1.14
N ALA A 46 -12.58 -14.57 0.73
CA ALA A 46 -12.31 -14.29 -0.67
C ALA A 46 -12.14 -15.60 -1.46
N ARG A 47 -11.39 -16.58 -0.94
CA ARG A 47 -11.25 -17.90 -1.58
C ARG A 47 -12.58 -18.62 -1.79
N LEU A 48 -13.61 -18.37 -0.98
CA LEU A 48 -14.96 -18.92 -1.21
C LEU A 48 -15.68 -18.28 -2.42
N LEU A 49 -15.27 -17.06 -2.81
CA LEU A 49 -15.85 -16.35 -3.95
C LEU A 49 -15.16 -16.69 -5.27
N PHE A 50 -13.87 -17.06 -5.21
CA PHE A 50 -13.06 -17.48 -6.35
C PHE A 50 -12.99 -19.01 -6.47
N THR A 51 -12.66 -19.48 -7.66
CA THR A 51 -12.26 -20.88 -7.90
C THR A 51 -10.75 -20.97 -7.96
N ASP A 52 -10.18 -22.18 -7.85
CA ASP A 52 -8.72 -22.38 -7.94
C ASP A 52 -8.11 -21.79 -9.22
N ASN A 53 -8.87 -21.78 -10.32
CA ASN A 53 -8.42 -21.20 -11.59
C ASN A 53 -8.49 -19.66 -11.62
N THR A 54 -9.33 -19.06 -10.76
CA THR A 54 -9.59 -17.61 -10.75
C THR A 54 -9.01 -16.87 -9.56
N VAL A 55 -8.47 -17.59 -8.56
CA VAL A 55 -7.73 -17.01 -7.44
C VAL A 55 -6.50 -16.20 -7.89
N ARG A 56 -5.89 -16.58 -9.03
CA ARG A 56 -4.79 -15.81 -9.63
C ARG A 56 -5.21 -14.38 -9.98
N VAL A 57 -6.45 -14.17 -10.42
CA VAL A 57 -6.99 -12.84 -10.75
C VAL A 57 -7.16 -11.99 -9.49
N HIS A 58 -7.58 -12.61 -8.38
CA HIS A 58 -7.62 -11.97 -7.07
C HIS A 58 -6.22 -11.54 -6.61
N ASN A 59 -5.24 -12.44 -6.70
CA ASN A 59 -3.86 -12.17 -6.31
C ASN A 59 -3.24 -11.03 -7.15
N GLU A 60 -3.45 -11.05 -8.47
CA GLU A 60 -3.03 -9.94 -9.36
C GLU A 60 -3.65 -8.61 -8.96
N PHE A 61 -4.92 -8.61 -8.53
CA PHE A 61 -5.60 -7.39 -8.08
C PHE A 61 -5.07 -6.86 -6.74
N LEU A 62 -4.82 -7.74 -5.78
CA LEU A 62 -4.20 -7.35 -4.50
C LEU A 62 -2.81 -6.76 -4.72
N LEU A 63 -1.97 -7.40 -5.52
CA LEU A 63 -0.63 -6.91 -5.85
C LEU A 63 -0.69 -5.52 -6.52
N ALA A 64 -1.57 -5.34 -7.50
CA ALA A 64 -1.75 -4.05 -8.17
C ALA A 64 -2.16 -2.94 -7.18
N MET A 65 -3.03 -3.27 -6.22
CA MET A 65 -3.52 -2.34 -5.23
C MET A 65 -2.47 -1.99 -4.17
N LEU A 66 -1.76 -2.98 -3.64
CA LEU A 66 -0.69 -2.78 -2.68
C LEU A 66 0.47 -1.96 -3.27
N ASN A 67 0.87 -2.24 -4.52
CA ASN A 67 1.88 -1.45 -5.22
C ASN A 67 1.45 0.02 -5.37
N ARG A 68 0.15 0.26 -5.63
CA ARG A 68 -0.39 1.62 -5.72
C ARG A 68 -0.38 2.33 -4.35
N CYS A 69 -0.75 1.63 -3.28
CA CYS A 69 -0.67 2.15 -1.91
C CYS A 69 0.77 2.47 -1.50
N GLN A 70 1.73 1.61 -1.83
CA GLN A 70 3.15 1.83 -1.54
C GLN A 70 3.69 3.07 -2.26
N SER A 71 3.32 3.27 -3.54
CA SER A 71 3.66 4.48 -4.29
C SER A 71 3.07 5.76 -3.69
N ILE A 72 1.93 5.70 -3.00
CA ILE A 72 1.33 6.85 -2.30
C ILE A 72 2.03 7.06 -0.95
N SER A 73 2.36 5.98 -0.25
CA SER A 73 3.08 6.04 1.03
C SER A 73 4.48 6.64 0.87
N THR A 74 5.21 6.29 -0.20
CA THR A 74 6.54 6.85 -0.47
C THR A 74 6.50 8.34 -0.80
N THR A 75 5.47 8.83 -1.50
CA THR A 75 5.33 10.27 -1.83
C THR A 75 4.89 11.10 -0.63
N LEU A 76 4.10 10.55 0.29
CA LEU A 76 3.66 11.22 1.51
C LEU A 76 4.68 11.12 2.65
N GLY A 77 5.42 10.01 2.76
CA GLY A 77 6.42 9.78 3.81
C GLY A 77 7.76 10.48 3.60
N SER A 78 8.01 11.06 2.42
CA SER A 78 9.27 11.77 2.13
C SER A 78 9.28 13.25 2.56
N ARG A 79 8.25 13.76 3.27
CA ARG A 79 8.17 15.19 3.61
C ARG A 79 8.81 15.60 4.94
N ASP A 80 9.21 14.70 5.84
CA ASP A 80 9.62 15.17 7.18
C ASP A 80 10.63 14.24 7.89
N LEU A 81 11.91 14.30 7.50
CA LEU A 81 13.01 13.84 8.38
C LEU A 81 14.32 14.65 8.23
N ASN A 82 14.48 15.48 7.19
CA ASN A 82 15.72 16.22 6.96
C ASN A 82 15.70 17.70 7.43
N SER A 83 14.66 18.15 8.14
CA SER A 83 14.48 19.56 8.54
C SER A 83 14.84 19.86 10.01
N ARG A 84 15.35 18.90 10.80
CA ARG A 84 15.60 19.09 12.25
C ARG A 84 16.97 18.62 12.74
N LEU A 85 18.04 18.87 12.00
CA LEU A 85 19.37 18.95 12.62
C LEU A 85 19.65 20.42 12.95
N PRO A 86 19.79 20.80 14.24
CA PRO A 86 20.26 22.14 14.57
C PRO A 86 21.68 22.29 14.01
N ALA A 87 21.87 23.32 13.19
CA ALA A 87 23.18 23.74 12.74
C ALA A 87 24.12 23.90 13.94
N LYS A 88 25.31 23.32 13.77
CA LYS A 88 26.52 23.39 14.60
C LYS A 88 26.52 24.48 15.69
N LEU A 89 26.84 24.05 16.91
CA LEU A 89 27.32 24.90 18.00
C LEU A 89 28.46 25.80 17.51
N ASP A 90 28.21 27.11 17.47
CA ASP A 90 29.24 28.15 17.37
C ASP A 90 30.14 28.10 18.62
N ILE A 91 31.20 27.29 18.55
CA ILE A 91 32.31 27.36 19.51
C ILE A 91 33.10 28.62 19.16
N LYS A 92 32.81 29.70 19.89
CA LYS A 92 33.55 30.95 19.88
C LYS A 92 35.03 30.67 20.20
N SER A 93 35.91 30.82 19.21
CA SER A 93 37.37 30.74 19.37
C SER A 93 37.88 31.80 20.36
N PRO A 94 38.84 31.46 21.26
CA PRO A 94 39.40 32.43 22.21
C PRO A 94 40.37 33.42 21.50
N PRO A 95 40.59 34.63 22.07
CA PRO A 95 41.40 35.65 21.42
C PRO A 95 42.90 35.30 21.43
N PRO A 96 43.69 35.81 20.46
CA PRO A 96 45.13 35.62 20.46
C PRO A 96 45.77 36.43 21.59
N ASN A 97 46.65 35.77 22.34
CA ASN A 97 47.40 36.34 23.44
C ASN A 97 48.38 37.40 22.92
N SER A 98 48.30 38.61 23.47
CA SER A 98 49.25 39.70 23.22
C SER A 98 50.56 39.42 23.96
N SER A 99 51.68 39.46 23.26
CA SER A 99 53.02 39.64 23.82
C SER A 99 53.83 40.51 22.87
#